data_AF-A0A1G7MGU6-F1
#
_entry.id   AF-A0A1G7MGU6-F1
#
_cell.length_a   1.000
_cell.length_b   1.000
_cell.length_c   1.000
_cell.angle_alpha   90.00
_cell.angle_beta   90.00
_cell.angle_gamma   90.00
#
_symmetry.space_group_name_H-M   'P 1'
#
loop_
_entity.id
_entity.type
_entity.pdbx_description
1 polymer ?
#
loop_
_entity_poly.entity_id
_entity_poly.type
_entity_poly.pdbx_seq_one_letter_code
_entity_poly.pdbx_strand_id
1 'polypeptide(L)'
;MTAAPVALDELIATREKMLEIMVAQMPEAHRAFLVGIERGDVDWGLSGLTDAASLPAVRWKLSNLGMLSADRRETQAKNLEGIWQ
;
A
#
# COMPACT_ATOMS: atom_id res chain seq x y z
N MET A 1 9.48 11.87 -20.59
CA MET A 1 10.60 11.82 -21.56
C MET A 1 11.84 11.40 -20.79
N THR A 2 12.60 10.41 -21.27
CA THR A 2 13.89 10.02 -20.67
C THR A 2 15.02 10.76 -21.39
N ALA A 3 16.12 11.05 -20.68
CA ALA A 3 17.27 11.76 -21.24
C ALA A 3 18.07 10.90 -22.25
N ALA A 4 17.92 9.58 -22.20
CA ALA A 4 18.49 8.61 -23.13
C ALA A 4 17.40 7.62 -23.59
N PRO A 5 17.56 6.99 -24.78
CA PRO A 5 16.67 5.93 -25.23
C PRO A 5 16.67 4.78 -24.21
N VAL A 6 15.48 4.34 -23.80
CA VAL A 6 15.27 3.17 -22.93
C VAL A 6 14.23 2.27 -23.59
N ALA A 7 14.46 0.96 -23.58
CA ALA A 7 13.52 0.01 -24.15
C ALA A 7 12.28 -0.13 -23.24
N LEU A 8 11.10 -0.31 -23.83
CA LEU A 8 9.88 -0.54 -23.06
C LEU A 8 10.00 -1.81 -22.20
N ASP A 9 10.55 -2.88 -22.76
CA ASP A 9 10.72 -4.15 -22.06
C ASP A 9 11.63 -4.02 -20.84
N GLU A 10 12.66 -3.16 -20.93
CA GLU A 10 13.54 -2.85 -19.80
C GLU A 10 12.79 -2.12 -18.67
N LEU A 11 11.91 -1.18 -19.01
CA LEU A 11 11.08 -0.48 -18.02
C LEU A 11 10.08 -1.42 -17.34
N ILE A 12 9.49 -2.35 -18.10
CA ILE A 12 8.55 -3.35 -17.57
C ILE A 12 9.29 -4.28 -16.61
N ALA A 13 10.41 -4.88 -17.05
CA ALA A 13 11.22 -5.77 -16.21
C ALA A 13 11.73 -5.07 -14.95
N THR A 14 12.12 -3.80 -15.05
CA THR A 14 12.54 -3.00 -13.89
C THR A 14 11.40 -2.78 -12.92
N ARG A 15 10.18 -2.48 -13.40
CA ARG A 15 8.99 -2.31 -12.55
C ARG A 15 8.68 -3.59 -11.79
N GLU A 16 8.69 -4.74 -12.47
CA GLU A 16 8.41 -6.04 -11.84
C GLU A 16 9.44 -6.35 -10.75
N LYS A 17 10.73 -6.24 -11.07
CA LYS A 17 11.82 -6.42 -10.11
C LYS A 17 11.71 -5.46 -8.91
N MET A 18 11.35 -4.20 -9.16
CA MET A 18 11.18 -3.22 -8.10
C MET A 18 10.04 -3.63 -7.16
N LEU A 19 8.91 -4.09 -7.69
CA LEU A 19 7.78 -4.57 -6.88
C LEU A 19 8.16 -5.79 -6.06
N GLU A 20 8.85 -6.77 -6.65
CA GLU A 20 9.34 -7.95 -5.93
C GLU A 20 10.23 -7.56 -4.75
N ILE A 21 11.21 -6.67 -4.98
CA ILE A 21 12.12 -6.19 -3.93
C ILE A 21 11.34 -5.45 -2.85
N MET A 22 10.44 -4.54 -3.24
CA MET A 22 9.65 -3.73 -2.30
C MET A 22 8.77 -4.60 -1.41
N VAL A 23 8.11 -5.61 -1.98
CA VAL A 23 7.22 -6.51 -1.23
C VAL A 23 8.04 -7.42 -0.32
N ALA A 24 9.10 -8.05 -0.83
CA ALA A 24 9.93 -8.98 -0.08
C ALA A 24 10.65 -8.31 1.10
N GLN A 25 11.14 -7.09 0.90
CA GLN A 25 11.90 -6.35 1.90
C GLN A 25 11.05 -5.37 2.71
N MET A 26 9.72 -5.40 2.56
CA MET A 26 8.84 -4.48 3.28
C MET A 26 8.98 -4.70 4.80
N PRO A 27 9.31 -3.65 5.59
CA PRO A 27 9.37 -3.76 7.04
C PRO A 27 8.01 -4.13 7.65
N GLU A 28 8.02 -4.87 8.75
CA GLU A 28 6.79 -5.31 9.43
C GLU A 28 5.88 -4.14 9.80
N ALA A 29 6.45 -3.02 10.27
CA ALA A 29 5.69 -1.81 10.59
C ALA A 29 4.90 -1.27 9.38
N HIS A 30 5.47 -1.32 8.17
CA HIS A 30 4.79 -0.87 6.96
C HIS A 30 3.69 -1.86 6.53
N ARG A 31 3.90 -3.16 6.72
CA ARG A 31 2.88 -4.18 6.45
C ARG A 31 1.68 -3.98 7.37
N ALA A 32 1.94 -3.86 8.67
CA ALA A 32 0.92 -3.59 9.69
C ALA A 32 0.16 -2.27 9.42
N PHE A 33 0.85 -1.22 8.98
CA PHE A 33 0.22 0.03 8.57
C PHE A 33 -0.76 -0.15 7.40
N LEU A 34 -0.37 -0.85 6.33
CA LEU A 34 -1.22 -1.08 5.16
C LEU A 34 -2.43 -1.97 5.50
N VAL A 35 -2.23 -3.00 6.32
CA VAL A 35 -3.31 -3.86 6.81
C VAL A 35 -4.30 -3.06 7.66
N GLY A 36 -3.81 -2.16 8.51
CA GLY A 36 -4.64 -1.23 9.28
C GLY A 36 -5.51 -0.34 8.39
N ILE A 37 -4.97 0.15 7.26
CA ILE A 37 -5.75 0.88 6.24
C ILE A 37 -6.89 0.05 5.69
N GLU A 38 -6.64 -1.19 5.26
CA GLU A 38 -7.70 -2.06 4.73
C GLU A 38 -8.76 -2.39 5.80
N ARG A 39 -8.35 -2.57 7.06
CA ARG A 39 -9.26 -2.75 8.20
C ARG A 39 -10.00 -1.47 8.60
N GLY A 40 -9.50 -0.28 8.25
CA GLY A 40 -10.01 1.02 8.71
C GLY A 40 -9.59 1.36 10.15
N ASP A 41 -8.56 0.70 10.66
CA ASP A 41 -7.89 0.89 11.95
C ASP A 41 -6.44 1.30 11.65
N VAL A 42 -6.24 2.57 11.29
CA VAL A 42 -4.93 3.04 10.82
C VAL A 42 -4.10 3.55 11.99
N ASP A 43 -3.01 2.85 12.31
CA ASP A 43 -1.96 3.38 13.17
C ASP A 43 -0.95 4.20 12.36
N TRP A 44 -1.18 5.52 12.32
CA TRP A 44 -0.30 6.46 11.62
C TRP A 44 1.13 6.51 12.18
N GLY A 45 1.34 6.11 13.44
CA GLY A 45 2.66 6.05 14.07
C GLY A 45 3.60 5.06 13.37
N LEU A 46 3.06 3.99 12.78
CA LEU A 46 3.83 2.97 12.07
C LEU A 46 4.41 3.45 10.73
N SER A 47 3.83 4.49 10.14
CA SER A 47 4.23 5.02 8.83
C SER A 47 5.30 6.10 8.89
N GLY A 48 5.45 6.78 10.03
CA GLY A 48 6.20 8.04 10.12
C GLY A 48 5.59 9.20 9.33
N LEU A 49 4.40 9.02 8.75
CA LEU A 49 3.69 9.98 7.90
C LEU A 49 2.45 10.55 8.61
N THR A 50 2.59 10.99 9.85
CA THR A 50 1.47 11.47 10.67
C THR A 50 0.68 12.59 9.98
N ASP A 51 1.36 13.49 9.28
CA ASP A 51 0.73 14.63 8.61
C ASP A 51 -0.08 14.20 7.36
N ALA A 52 0.21 13.03 6.79
CA ALA A 52 -0.48 12.51 5.61
C ALA A 52 -1.96 12.21 5.88
N ALA A 53 -2.33 11.94 7.14
CA ALA A 53 -3.72 11.77 7.56
C ALA A 53 -4.60 13.00 7.22
N SER A 54 -3.98 14.19 7.12
CA SER A 54 -4.66 15.44 6.82
C SER A 54 -4.75 15.75 5.31
N LEU A 55 -4.22 14.88 4.44
CA LEU A 55 -4.28 15.12 3.00
C LEU A 55 -5.70 14.83 2.47
N PRO A 56 -6.28 15.70 1.61
CA PRO A 56 -7.63 15.51 1.09
C PRO A 56 -7.83 14.16 0.38
N ALA A 57 -6.87 13.74 -0.43
CA ALA A 57 -6.91 12.47 -1.14
C ALA A 57 -6.90 11.27 -0.19
N VAL A 58 -6.10 11.35 0.89
CA VAL A 58 -6.02 10.31 1.92
C VAL A 58 -7.36 10.19 2.66
N ARG A 59 -7.92 11.32 3.14
CA ARG A 59 -9.23 11.32 3.80
C ARG A 59 -10.33 10.77 2.90
N TRP A 60 -10.32 11.13 1.61
CA TRP A 60 -11.30 10.62 0.66
C TRP A 60 -11.19 9.10 0.49
N LYS A 61 -9.97 8.56 0.35
CA LYS A 61 -9.74 7.11 0.26
C LYS A 61 -10.21 6.38 1.53
N LEU A 62 -9.90 6.92 2.71
CA LEU A 62 -10.33 6.33 3.99
C LEU A 62 -11.86 6.37 4.16
N SER A 63 -12.50 7.48 3.75
CA SER A 63 -13.96 7.57 3.73
C SER A 63 -14.58 6.49 2.84
N ASN A 64 -14.03 6.27 1.65
CA ASN A 64 -14.53 5.23 0.75
C ASN A 64 -14.34 3.82 1.31
N LEU A 65 -13.21 3.56 1.96
CA LEU A 65 -12.98 2.29 2.66
C LEU A 65 -13.98 2.09 3.80
N GLY A 66 -14.32 3.16 4.53
CA GLY A 66 -15.35 3.15 5.58
C GLY A 66 -16.77 2.86 5.10
N MET A 67 -17.06 3.03 3.79
CA MET A 67 -18.36 2.67 3.21
C MET A 67 -18.50 1.17 2.92
N LEU A 68 -17.42 0.40 3.04
CA LEU A 68 -17.44 -1.06 2.86
C LEU A 68 -17.95 -1.77 4.13
N SER A 69 -18.57 -2.94 3.95
CA SER A 69 -18.94 -3.78 5.09
C SER A 69 -17.70 -4.27 5.84
N ALA A 70 -17.86 -4.56 7.13
CA ALA A 70 -16.78 -5.10 7.96
C ALA A 70 -16.20 -6.40 7.38
N ASP A 71 -17.05 -7.33 6.93
CA ASP A 71 -16.61 -8.60 6.32
C ASP A 71 -15.77 -8.39 5.06
N ARG A 72 -16.15 -7.40 4.24
CA ARG A 72 -15.42 -7.08 3.01
C ARG A 72 -14.06 -6.44 3.32
N ARG A 73 -13.98 -5.60 4.36
CA ARG A 73 -12.71 -5.04 4.83
C ARG A 73 -11.79 -6.13 5.38
N GLU A 74 -12.32 -7.02 6.22
CA GLU A 74 -11.54 -8.12 6.79
C GLU A 74 -11.04 -9.09 5.70
N THR A 75 -11.85 -9.36 4.69
CA THR A 75 -11.41 -10.18 3.54
C THR A 75 -10.27 -9.52 2.77
N GLN A 76 -10.35 -8.21 2.51
CA GLN A 76 -9.27 -7.47 1.83
C GLN A 76 -7.99 -7.44 2.68
N ALA A 77 -8.12 -7.22 3.99
CA ALA A 77 -7.00 -7.25 4.91
C ALA A 77 -6.30 -8.62 4.92
N LYS A 78 -7.06 -9.73 4.97
CA LYS A 78 -6.49 -11.08 4.90
C LYS A 78 -5.80 -11.38 3.58
N ASN A 79 -6.39 -10.96 2.46
CA ASN A 79 -5.77 -11.12 1.15
C ASN A 79 -4.44 -10.37 1.07
N LEU A 80 -4.36 -9.18 1.69
CA LEU A 80 -3.14 -8.40 1.78
C LEU A 80 -2.11 -9.06 2.71
N GLU A 81 -2.50 -9.52 3.90
CA GLU A 81 -1.63 -10.26 4.83
C GLU A 81 -1.03 -11.52 4.17
N GLY A 82 -1.82 -12.23 3.35
CA GLY A 82 -1.39 -13.43 2.64
C GLY A 82 -0.31 -13.20 1.57
N ILE A 83 0.02 -11.95 1.23
CA ILE A 83 1.14 -11.63 0.32
C ILE A 83 2.50 -11.90 0.98
N TRP A 84 2.58 -11.86 2.32
CA TRP A 84 3.83 -11.99 3.07
C TRP A 84 3.96 -13.28 3.90
N GLN A 85 3.05 -14.24 3.72
CA GLN A 85 3.14 -15.60 4.29
C GLN A 85 3.90 -16.53 3.37
#